data_AF-A0A537AJR8-F1
#
_entry.id   AF-A0A537AJR8-F1
#
_cell.length_a   1.000
_cell.length_b   1.000
_cell.length_c   1.000
_cell.angle_alpha   90.00
_cell.angle_beta   90.00
_cell.angle_gamma   90.00
#
_symmetry.space_group_name_H-M   'P 1'
#
loop_
_entity.id
_entity.type
_entity.pdbx_description
1 polymer ?
#
loop_
_entity_poly.entity_id
_entity_poly.type
_entity_poly.pdbx_seq_one_letter_code
_entity_poly.pdbx_strand_id
1 'polypeptide(L)'
;MAALDRPLRRRRHLLDAAGRLVQDLGRPAGDLRRGQVNRVLHPDAWSQRPLWGTNHVVSNVVVDKQSPGGDLVVRSRFHMMELRRDDVRHFAGSYVHQLKKTKDGFRIKLQRVDMTNAQAAYDYVLQVWV
;
A
#
# COMPACT_ATOMS: atom_id res chain seq x y z
N MET A 1 -25.39 35.23 -3.95
CA MET A 1 -24.29 34.68 -4.77
C MET A 1 -23.25 33.99 -3.88
N ALA A 2 -23.55 32.83 -3.30
CA ALA A 2 -22.59 32.11 -2.46
C ALA A 2 -22.87 30.60 -2.51
N ALA A 3 -22.23 29.87 -3.43
CA ALA A 3 -22.32 28.40 -3.47
C ALA A 3 -21.22 27.69 -4.30
N LEU A 4 -19.99 28.21 -4.35
CA LEU A 4 -18.93 27.62 -5.20
C LEU A 4 -17.63 27.26 -4.48
N ASP A 5 -17.67 27.06 -3.16
CA ASP A 5 -16.45 26.82 -2.36
C ASP A 5 -16.41 25.46 -1.62
N ARG A 6 -17.34 24.53 -1.94
CA ARG A 6 -17.45 23.23 -1.26
C ARG A 6 -16.72 22.00 -1.85
N PRO A 7 -16.15 21.97 -3.08
CA PRO A 7 -15.52 20.74 -3.58
C PRO A 7 -14.04 20.58 -3.15
N LEU A 8 -13.36 21.64 -2.70
CA LEU A 8 -11.91 21.62 -2.46
C LEU A 8 -11.52 21.02 -1.09
N ARG A 9 -12.35 21.14 -0.05
CA ARG A 9 -12.07 20.54 1.27
C ARG A 9 -12.10 19.01 1.27
N ARG A 10 -12.86 18.36 0.36
CA ARG A 10 -12.91 16.89 0.25
C ARG A 10 -11.65 16.28 -0.37
N ARG A 11 -10.92 17.01 -1.22
CA ARG A 11 -9.72 16.50 -1.90
C ARG A 11 -8.49 16.40 -0.99
N ARG A 12 -8.38 17.28 0.01
CA ARG A 12 -7.19 17.32 0.89
C ARG A 12 -7.09 16.11 1.82
N HIS A 13 -8.20 15.67 2.40
CA HIS A 13 -8.24 14.46 3.23
C HIS A 13 -8.00 13.16 2.43
N LEU A 14 -8.38 13.14 1.15
CA LEU A 14 -8.12 12.01 0.23
C LEU A 14 -6.64 11.93 -0.15
N LEU A 15 -5.99 13.07 -0.38
CA LEU A 15 -4.55 13.15 -0.61
C LEU A 15 -3.74 12.81 0.65
N ASP A 16 -4.20 13.22 1.84
CA ASP A 16 -3.57 12.86 3.11
C ASP A 16 -3.71 11.35 3.44
N ALA A 17 -4.85 10.75 3.10
CA ALA A 17 -5.07 9.31 3.23
C ALA A 17 -4.21 8.51 2.20
N ALA A 18 -4.13 8.99 0.96
CA ALA A 18 -3.30 8.38 -0.09
C ALA A 18 -1.80 8.52 0.17
N GLY A 19 -1.34 9.70 0.61
CA GLY A 19 0.06 9.96 0.93
C GLY A 19 0.58 9.16 2.13
N ARG A 20 -0.30 8.82 3.07
CA ARG A 20 0.05 7.98 4.25
C ARG A 20 -0.10 6.48 4.01
N LEU A 21 -0.95 6.06 3.07
CA LEU A 21 -1.05 4.65 2.64
C LEU A 21 0.29 4.11 2.10
N VAL A 22 1.06 4.95 1.38
CA VAL A 22 2.40 4.60 0.88
C VAL A 22 3.43 4.46 2.02
N GLN A 23 3.29 5.23 3.10
CA GLN A 23 4.23 5.21 4.25
C GLN A 23 3.91 4.11 5.27
N ASP A 24 2.65 3.70 5.40
CA ASP A 24 2.22 2.66 6.34
C ASP A 24 2.52 1.23 5.83
N LEU A 25 2.92 1.06 4.56
CA LEU A 25 3.44 -0.20 4.02
C LEU A 25 4.70 -0.69 4.76
N GLY A 26 5.40 0.20 5.47
CA GLY A 26 6.60 -0.12 6.27
C GLY A 26 6.36 -0.34 7.76
N ARG A 27 5.14 -0.14 8.30
CA ARG A 27 4.88 -0.36 9.74
C ARG A 27 4.26 -1.73 9.99
N PRO A 28 4.87 -2.59 10.83
CA PRO A 28 4.42 -3.96 10.96
C PRO A 28 3.10 -4.06 11.74
N ALA A 29 2.02 -4.40 11.04
CA ALA A 29 0.76 -4.81 11.66
C ALA A 29 0.78 -6.32 11.95
N GLY A 30 0.88 -6.70 13.22
CA GLY A 30 0.86 -8.09 13.68
C GLY A 30 2.23 -8.82 13.66
N ASP A 31 2.30 -9.97 14.32
CA ASP A 31 3.56 -10.72 14.54
C ASP A 31 4.17 -11.29 13.26
N LEU A 32 3.35 -11.74 12.31
CA LEU A 32 3.86 -12.30 11.04
C LEU A 32 4.55 -11.24 10.18
N ARG A 33 3.98 -10.02 10.09
CA ARG A 33 4.61 -8.88 9.41
C ARG A 33 5.93 -8.49 10.09
N ARG A 34 5.97 -8.46 11.43
CA ARG A 34 7.21 -8.21 12.19
C ARG A 34 8.30 -9.24 11.85
N GLY A 35 7.94 -10.52 11.86
CA GLY A 35 8.87 -11.61 11.49
C GLY A 35 9.39 -11.49 10.06
N GLN A 36 8.52 -11.12 9.10
CA GLN A 36 8.93 -10.86 7.72
C GLN A 36 9.91 -9.69 7.62
N VAL A 37 9.63 -8.56 8.29
CA VAL A 37 10.51 -7.39 8.33
C VAL A 37 11.87 -7.77 8.92
N ASN A 38 11.88 -8.46 10.05
CA ASN A 38 13.11 -8.89 10.71
C ASN A 38 13.94 -9.84 9.84
N ARG A 39 13.29 -10.77 9.12
CA ARG A 39 13.95 -11.68 8.19
C ARG A 39 14.58 -10.93 7.01
N VAL A 40 13.87 -9.96 6.46
CA VAL A 40 14.33 -9.16 5.32
C VAL A 40 15.54 -8.30 5.69
N LEU A 41 15.52 -7.71 6.88
CA LEU A 41 16.56 -6.80 7.35
C LEU A 41 17.73 -7.50 8.06
N HIS A 42 17.68 -8.83 8.20
CA HIS A 42 18.72 -9.58 8.91
C HIS A 42 20.07 -9.49 8.17
N PRO A 43 21.19 -9.25 8.87
CA PRO A 43 22.51 -9.11 8.24
C PRO A 43 22.92 -10.30 7.38
N ASP A 44 22.50 -11.51 7.77
CA ASP A 44 22.77 -12.77 7.08
C ASP A 44 21.68 -13.20 6.09
N ALA A 45 20.77 -12.29 5.71
CA ALA A 45 19.78 -12.56 4.68
C ALA A 45 20.42 -12.51 3.28
N TRP A 46 21.28 -13.48 2.96
CA TRP A 46 22.07 -13.52 1.72
C TRP A 46 21.21 -13.50 0.45
N SER A 47 19.99 -14.04 0.50
CA SER A 47 19.03 -13.97 -0.61
C SER A 47 18.53 -12.55 -0.91
N GLN A 48 18.81 -11.57 -0.03
CA GLN A 48 18.42 -10.16 -0.14
C GLN A 48 19.55 -9.24 -0.62
N ARG A 49 20.74 -9.78 -0.93
CA ARG A 49 21.86 -9.04 -1.53
C ARG A 49 21.98 -9.39 -3.01
N PRO A 50 22.03 -8.43 -3.96
CA PRO A 50 21.90 -6.96 -3.84
C PRO A 50 20.48 -6.52 -3.47
N LEU A 51 20.35 -5.38 -2.76
CA LEU A 51 19.07 -4.80 -2.36
C LEU A 51 18.18 -4.58 -3.59
N TRP A 52 16.93 -5.01 -3.48
CA TRP A 52 15.87 -4.69 -4.42
C TRP A 52 15.59 -3.17 -4.46
N GLY A 53 15.11 -2.68 -5.60
CA GLY A 53 14.51 -1.35 -5.71
C GLY A 53 13.02 -1.51 -5.98
N THR A 54 12.16 -0.84 -5.22
CA THR A 54 10.71 -0.86 -5.48
C THR A 54 10.18 0.54 -5.76
N ASN A 55 9.28 0.66 -6.73
CA ASN A 55 8.54 1.88 -7.00
C ASN A 55 7.05 1.54 -7.04
N HIS A 56 6.24 2.22 -6.20
CA HIS A 56 4.80 2.02 -6.13
C HIS A 56 4.08 3.28 -6.61
N VAL A 57 3.38 3.15 -7.73
CA VAL A 57 2.45 4.15 -8.23
C VAL A 57 1.04 3.75 -7.82
N VAL A 58 0.45 4.50 -6.90
CA VAL A 58 -0.94 4.30 -6.47
C VAL A 58 -1.81 5.40 -7.04
N SER A 59 -2.93 5.03 -7.65
CA SER A 59 -3.83 5.93 -8.35
C SER A 59 -5.30 5.52 -8.18
N ASN A 60 -6.21 6.33 -8.72
CA ASN A 60 -7.66 6.07 -8.69
C ASN A 60 -8.18 5.79 -7.27
N VAL A 61 -7.70 6.56 -6.29
CA VAL A 61 -8.08 6.41 -4.88
C VAL A 61 -9.52 6.90 -4.69
N VAL A 62 -10.39 6.01 -4.21
CA VAL A 62 -11.82 6.27 -3.97
C VAL A 62 -12.17 5.79 -2.56
N VAL A 63 -12.77 6.68 -1.76
CA VAL A 63 -13.41 6.28 -0.50
C VAL A 63 -14.74 5.62 -0.84
N ASP A 64 -14.86 4.33 -0.56
CA ASP A 64 -16.02 3.51 -0.84
C ASP A 64 -17.05 3.59 0.29
N LYS A 65 -16.60 3.57 1.54
CA LYS A 65 -17.44 3.68 2.74
C LYS A 65 -16.74 4.51 3.81
N GLN A 66 -17.53 5.21 4.61
CA GLN A 66 -17.08 5.93 5.80
C GLN A 66 -18.03 5.63 6.97
N SER A 67 -17.49 5.20 8.11
CA SER A 67 -18.27 4.99 9.32
C SER A 67 -18.49 6.30 10.08
N PRO A 68 -19.51 6.40 10.95
CA PRO A 68 -19.70 7.55 11.82
C PRO A 68 -18.49 7.82 12.75
N GLY A 69 -17.75 6.76 13.12
CA GLY A 69 -16.50 6.86 13.90
C GLY A 69 -15.28 7.29 13.09
N GLY A 70 -15.44 7.55 11.79
CA GLY A 70 -14.38 8.05 10.91
C GLY A 70 -13.53 6.97 10.25
N ASP A 71 -13.83 5.68 10.45
CA ASP A 71 -13.15 4.59 9.74
C ASP A 71 -13.51 4.60 8.26
N LEU A 72 -12.60 4.17 7.40
CA LEU A 72 -12.77 4.20 5.94
C LEU A 72 -12.61 2.82 5.31
N VAL A 73 -13.36 2.58 4.24
CA VAL A 73 -13.04 1.59 3.23
C VAL A 73 -12.60 2.34 1.99
N VAL A 74 -11.37 2.08 1.53
CA VAL A 74 -10.76 2.79 0.39
C VAL A 74 -10.38 1.78 -0.68
N ARG A 75 -10.75 2.08 -1.93
CA ARG A 75 -10.32 1.35 -3.12
C ARG A 75 -9.30 2.16 -3.89
N SER A 76 -8.30 1.51 -4.44
CA SER A 76 -7.30 2.14 -5.31
C SER A 76 -6.73 1.16 -6.32
N ARG A 77 -6.06 1.67 -7.34
CA ARG A 77 -5.27 0.89 -8.29
C ARG A 77 -3.79 1.12 -8.04
N PHE A 78 -2.99 0.12 -8.32
CA PHE A 78 -1.54 0.24 -8.22
C PHE A 78 -0.84 -0.35 -9.44
N HIS A 79 0.32 0.23 -9.69
CA HIS A 79 1.37 -0.35 -10.51
C HIS A 79 2.66 -0.27 -9.70
N MET A 80 3.26 -1.41 -9.42
CA MET A 80 4.51 -1.53 -8.69
C MET A 80 5.56 -2.12 -9.61
N MET A 81 6.74 -1.51 -9.61
CA MET A 81 7.94 -2.09 -10.21
C MET A 81 8.85 -2.59 -9.09
N GLU A 82 9.47 -3.74 -9.33
CA GLU A 82 10.56 -4.26 -8.52
C GLU A 82 11.75 -4.51 -9.43
N LEU A 83 12.86 -3.82 -9.17
CA LEU A 83 14.17 -4.11 -9.74
C LEU A 83 14.90 -5.04 -8.79
N ARG A 84 15.37 -6.18 -9.30
CA ARG A 84 16.28 -7.05 -8.56
C ARG A 84 17.32 -7.61 -9.51
N ARG A 85 18.60 -7.42 -9.15
CA ARG A 85 19.72 -7.66 -10.06
C ARG A 85 19.51 -6.83 -11.33
N ASP A 86 19.30 -7.48 -12.48
CA ASP A 86 19.11 -6.82 -13.78
C ASP A 86 17.67 -6.97 -14.31
N ASP A 87 16.78 -7.61 -13.53
CA ASP A 87 15.40 -7.87 -13.95
C ASP A 87 14.42 -6.90 -13.29
N VAL A 88 13.55 -6.31 -14.12
CA VAL A 88 12.43 -5.46 -13.66
C VAL A 88 11.13 -6.24 -13.77
N ARG A 89 10.50 -6.49 -12.63
CA ARG A 89 9.18 -7.11 -12.54
C ARG A 89 8.11 -6.06 -12.32
N HIS A 90 6.98 -6.26 -12.98
CA HIS A 90 5.84 -5.37 -12.91
C HIS A 90 4.70 -6.10 -12.22
N PHE A 91 4.15 -5.48 -11.17
CA PHE A 91 2.96 -5.94 -10.48
C PHE A 91 1.90 -4.87 -10.65
N ALA A 92 0.67 -5.29 -10.96
CA ALA A 92 -0.44 -4.37 -11.09
C ALA A 92 -1.68 -4.99 -10.49
N GLY A 93 -2.59 -4.14 -10.03
CA GLY A 93 -3.82 -4.62 -9.43
C GLY A 93 -4.60 -3.53 -8.73
N SER A 94 -5.41 -3.97 -7.79
CA SER A 94 -6.19 -3.09 -6.93
C SER A 94 -6.00 -3.41 -5.46
N TYR A 95 -6.09 -2.37 -4.65
CA TYR A 95 -6.21 -2.52 -3.20
C TYR A 95 -7.63 -2.25 -2.73
N VAL A 96 -8.04 -3.01 -1.72
CA VAL A 96 -9.11 -2.63 -0.81
C VAL A 96 -8.54 -2.52 0.60
N HIS A 97 -8.51 -1.31 1.14
CA HIS A 97 -8.06 -1.05 2.50
C HIS A 97 -9.24 -0.80 3.42
N GLN A 98 -9.25 -1.47 4.57
CA GLN A 98 -10.03 -1.04 5.72
C GLN A 98 -9.10 -0.24 6.65
N LEU A 99 -9.39 1.04 6.81
CA LEU A 99 -8.60 1.97 7.59
C LEU A 99 -9.31 2.30 8.89
N LYS A 100 -8.59 2.16 10.01
CA LYS A 100 -9.05 2.60 11.32
C LYS A 100 -8.58 4.02 11.57
N LYS A 101 -9.51 4.89 11.99
CA LYS A 101 -9.17 6.25 12.40
C LYS A 101 -8.39 6.19 13.72
N THR A 102 -7.30 6.94 13.78
CA THR A 102 -6.47 7.09 14.98
C THR A 102 -6.23 8.57 15.26
N LYS A 103 -5.66 8.89 16.42
CA LYS A 103 -5.27 10.26 16.80
C LYS A 103 -4.29 10.87 15.78
N ASP A 104 -3.39 10.04 15.22
CA ASP A 104 -2.31 10.47 14.32
C ASP A 104 -2.66 10.34 12.82
N GLY A 105 -3.90 9.96 12.50
CA GLY A 105 -4.36 9.77 11.12
C GLY A 105 -5.15 8.49 10.93
N PHE A 106 -4.64 7.59 10.10
CA PHE A 106 -5.24 6.29 9.79
C PHE A 106 -4.20 5.20 9.97
N ARG A 107 -4.66 4.00 10.33
CA ARG A 107 -3.85 2.78 10.28
C ARG A 107 -4.57 1.72 9.46
N ILE A 108 -3.81 0.92 8.73
CA ILE A 108 -4.34 -0.21 7.96
C ILE A 108 -4.78 -1.30 8.94
N LYS A 109 -6.09 -1.57 9.01
CA LYS A 109 -6.63 -2.74 9.72
C LYS A 109 -6.59 -3.98 8.85
N LEU A 110 -6.95 -3.81 7.58
CA LEU A 110 -6.92 -4.88 6.58
C LEU A 110 -6.51 -4.29 5.24
N GLN A 111 -5.65 -5.01 4.53
CA GLN A 111 -5.29 -4.75 3.15
C GLN A 111 -5.56 -6.03 2.36
N ARG A 112 -6.49 -5.95 1.42
CA ARG A 112 -6.69 -6.95 0.39
C ARG A 112 -6.01 -6.46 -0.88
N VAL A 113 -5.21 -7.33 -1.47
CA VAL A 113 -4.53 -7.08 -2.75
C VAL A 113 -5.14 -8.04 -3.77
N ASP A 114 -5.74 -7.49 -4.81
CA ASP A 114 -6.23 -8.26 -5.96
C ASP A 114 -5.29 -8.00 -7.14
N MET A 115 -4.45 -8.98 -7.45
CA MET A 115 -3.37 -8.85 -8.42
C MET A 115 -3.87 -9.20 -9.83
N THR A 116 -3.65 -8.32 -10.80
CA THR A 116 -4.05 -8.52 -12.19
C THR A 116 -3.20 -9.59 -12.88
N ASN A 117 -1.94 -9.70 -12.51
CA ASN A 117 -1.02 -10.73 -13.00
C ASN A 117 -0.86 -11.90 -12.02
N ALA A 118 -1.89 -12.23 -11.22
CA ALA A 118 -1.81 -13.31 -10.22
C ALA A 118 -1.38 -14.67 -10.80
N GLN A 119 -1.72 -14.94 -12.06
CA GLN A 119 -1.47 -16.20 -12.76
C GLN A 119 -0.17 -16.22 -13.58
N ALA A 120 0.59 -15.11 -13.60
CA ALA A 120 1.85 -15.07 -14.32
C ALA A 120 2.86 -16.03 -13.68
N ALA A 121 3.75 -16.59 -14.50
CA ALA A 121 4.88 -17.36 -13.98
C ALA A 121 5.84 -16.41 -13.25
N TYR A 122 6.16 -16.73 -11.99
CA TYR A 122 7.12 -15.98 -11.19
C TYR A 122 8.33 -16.87 -10.89
N ASP A 123 9.51 -16.44 -11.31
CA ASP A 123 10.76 -17.20 -11.10
C ASP A 123 11.15 -17.31 -9.62
N TYR A 124 10.57 -16.47 -8.76
CA TYR A 124 10.73 -16.52 -7.31
C TYR A 124 9.55 -15.85 -6.61
N VAL A 125 9.27 -16.35 -5.39
CA VAL A 125 8.23 -15.85 -4.49
C VAL A 125 8.41 -14.35 -4.24
N LEU A 126 7.30 -13.60 -4.20
CA LEU A 126 7.27 -12.19 -3.81
C LEU A 126 7.96 -12.01 -2.45
N GLN A 127 9.06 -11.27 -2.45
CA GLN A 127 9.90 -11.12 -1.26
C GLN A 127 9.61 -9.80 -0.52
N VAL A 128 8.98 -8.85 -1.20
CA VAL A 128 8.57 -7.53 -0.70
C VAL A 128 7.05 -7.38 -0.71
N TRP A 129 6.58 -6.40 0.07
CA TRP A 129 5.16 -6.10 0.18
C TRP A 129 4.68 -5.31 -1.04
N VAL A 130 3.57 -5.79 -1.60
CA VAL A 130 2.74 -5.07 -2.57
C VAL A 130 1.68 -4.32 -1.80
#